data_AF-A0A1M3PWC9-F1
#
_entry.id   AF-A0A1M3PWC9-F1
#
_cell.length_a   1.000
_cell.length_b   1.000
_cell.length_c   1.000
_cell.angle_alpha   90.00
_cell.angle_beta   90.00
_cell.angle_gamma   90.00
#
_symmetry.space_group_name_H-M   'P 1'
#
loop_
_entity.id
_entity.type
_entity.pdbx_description
1 polymer ?
#
loop_
_entity_poly.entity_id
_entity_poly.type
_entity_poly.pdbx_seq_one_letter_code
_entity_poly.pdbx_strand_id
1 'polypeptide(L)'
;MLRYHHLTDGILRPEEVKFLQVIFATITAEPWFDLTDYSRESLAARLIRLYQNGFTDAERLQELGFLTAQAHFGRNTPDEKRRALERLYDLEGRGANGSHDTRGSND
;
A
#
# COMPACT_ATOMS: atom_id res chain seq x y z
N MET A 1 -24.78 -9.35 -7.31
CA MET A 1 -24.87 -8.47 -6.13
C MET A 1 -24.99 -9.33 -4.89
N LEU A 2 -23.98 -9.36 -4.02
CA LEU A 2 -24.11 -9.76 -2.62
C LEU A 2 -23.22 -8.83 -1.79
N ARG A 3 -23.89 -7.95 -1.06
CA ARG A 3 -23.32 -6.92 -0.18
C ARG A 3 -22.85 -7.59 1.11
N TYR A 4 -21.58 -7.98 1.16
CA TYR A 4 -20.89 -8.37 2.41
C TYR A 4 -19.91 -7.30 2.90
N HIS A 5 -20.19 -6.03 2.60
CA HIS A 5 -19.39 -4.86 3.01
C HIS A 5 -19.46 -4.55 4.52
N HIS A 6 -20.17 -5.34 5.32
CA HIS A 6 -20.38 -5.08 6.76
C HIS A 6 -19.92 -6.23 7.68
N LEU A 7 -19.22 -7.24 7.16
CA LEU A 7 -18.50 -8.24 7.98
C LEU A 7 -16.98 -8.03 7.94
N THR A 8 -16.52 -6.97 7.27
CA THR A 8 -15.11 -6.58 7.10
C THR A 8 -14.57 -5.86 8.33
N ASP A 9 -14.80 -6.44 9.51
CA ASP A 9 -14.01 -6.13 10.70
C ASP A 9 -13.20 -7.40 11.05
N GLY A 10 -12.02 -7.49 10.45
CA GLY A 10 -10.90 -8.23 11.06
C GLY A 10 -10.65 -9.69 10.69
N ILE A 11 -11.39 -10.35 9.79
CA ILE A 11 -11.10 -11.76 9.42
C ILE A 11 -10.68 -11.88 7.96
N LEU A 12 -9.37 -11.87 7.71
CA LEU A 12 -8.79 -12.28 6.43
C LEU A 12 -9.06 -13.77 6.21
N ARG A 13 -9.60 -14.11 5.05
CA ARG A 13 -9.79 -15.50 4.61
C ARG A 13 -8.43 -16.13 4.30
N PRO A 14 -8.30 -17.46 4.38
CA PRO A 14 -7.03 -18.15 4.10
C PRO A 14 -6.44 -17.81 2.73
N GLU A 15 -7.29 -17.61 1.72
CA GLU A 15 -6.87 -17.23 0.37
C GLU A 15 -6.28 -15.80 0.33
N GLU A 16 -6.88 -14.88 1.09
CA GLU A 16 -6.43 -13.50 1.21
C GLU A 16 -5.10 -13.42 1.98
N VAL A 17 -4.95 -14.24 3.02
CA VAL A 17 -3.67 -14.37 3.75
C VAL A 17 -2.59 -14.91 2.83
N LYS A 18 -2.87 -15.96 2.04
CA LYS A 18 -1.90 -16.50 1.07
C LYS A 18 -1.50 -15.45 0.03
N PHE A 19 -2.47 -14.69 -0.48
CA PHE A 19 -2.23 -13.61 -1.41
C PHE A 19 -1.30 -12.54 -0.84
N LEU A 20 -1.57 -12.07 0.39
CA LEU A 20 -0.73 -11.09 1.09
C LEU A 20 0.67 -11.65 1.40
N GLN A 21 0.76 -12.94 1.75
CA GLN A 21 2.05 -13.61 1.98
C GLN A 21 2.90 -13.68 0.72
N VAL A 22 2.31 -13.91 -0.46
CA VAL A 22 3.04 -13.91 -1.73
C VAL A 22 3.64 -12.54 -2.00
N ILE A 23 2.85 -11.48 -1.85
CA ILE A 23 3.33 -10.10 -2.06
C ILE A 23 4.41 -9.72 -1.05
N PHE A 24 4.21 -10.08 0.22
CA PHE A 24 5.21 -9.90 1.28
C PHE A 24 6.53 -10.63 0.96
N ALA A 25 6.46 -11.88 0.53
CA ALA A 25 7.63 -12.66 0.15
C ALA A 25 8.37 -12.02 -1.02
N THR A 26 7.66 -11.54 -2.04
CA THR A 26 8.24 -10.83 -3.18
C THR A 26 8.99 -9.58 -2.73
N ILE A 27 8.39 -8.74 -1.88
CA ILE A 27 9.02 -7.49 -1.42
C ILE A 27 10.23 -7.77 -0.52
N THR A 28 10.14 -8.77 0.36
CA THR A 28 11.25 -9.09 1.30
C THR A 28 12.38 -9.88 0.66
N ALA A 29 12.17 -10.50 -0.51
CA ALA A 29 13.22 -11.15 -1.29
C ALA A 29 14.17 -10.13 -1.96
N GLU A 30 13.77 -8.86 -2.02
CA GLU A 30 14.54 -7.82 -2.68
C GLU A 30 15.81 -7.44 -1.89
N PRO A 31 16.96 -7.23 -2.56
CA PRO A 31 18.25 -7.01 -1.91
C PRO A 31 18.36 -5.66 -1.18
N TRP A 32 17.49 -4.70 -1.49
CA TRP A 32 17.45 -3.38 -0.85
C TRP A 32 16.61 -3.37 0.44
N PHE A 33 15.82 -4.42 0.70
CA PHE A 33 14.93 -4.50 1.85
C PHE A 33 15.69 -4.83 3.13
N ASP A 34 15.42 -4.09 4.21
CA ASP A 34 16.00 -4.40 5.51
C ASP A 34 15.28 -5.58 6.17
N LEU A 35 15.97 -6.72 6.27
CA LEU A 35 15.42 -7.99 6.78
C LEU A 35 15.28 -8.06 8.31
N THR A 36 15.33 -6.93 9.01
CA THR A 36 15.10 -6.89 10.46
C THR A 36 13.66 -7.28 10.81
N ASP A 37 13.47 -7.93 11.97
CA ASP A 37 12.13 -8.30 12.44
C ASP A 37 11.16 -7.10 12.49
N TYR A 38 11.67 -5.94 12.91
CA TYR A 38 10.89 -4.69 12.93
C TYR A 38 10.37 -4.27 11.55
N SER A 39 11.23 -4.31 10.52
CA SER A 39 10.87 -3.94 9.15
C SER A 39 9.89 -4.93 8.53
N ARG A 40 10.07 -6.23 8.81
CA ARG A 40 9.16 -7.30 8.38
C ARG A 40 7.78 -7.16 9.01
N GLU A 41 7.71 -6.99 10.32
CA GLU A 41 6.43 -6.82 11.03
C GLU A 41 5.70 -5.55 10.58
N SER A 42 6.44 -4.45 10.42
CA SER A 42 5.88 -3.17 9.96
C SER A 42 5.34 -3.25 8.53
N LEU A 43 6.04 -3.94 7.61
CA LEU A 43 5.57 -4.16 6.24
C LEU A 43 4.29 -5.01 6.23
N ALA A 44 4.26 -6.11 7.00
CA ALA A 44 3.09 -6.98 7.08
C ALA A 44 1.84 -6.22 7.58
N ALA A 45 1.98 -5.44 8.66
CA ALA A 45 0.90 -4.62 9.19
C ALA A 45 0.37 -3.61 8.15
N ARG A 46 1.26 -3.06 7.33
CA ARG A 46 0.90 -2.06 6.31
C ARG A 46 0.22 -2.68 5.11
N LEU A 47 0.66 -3.85 4.63
CA LEU A 47 -0.03 -4.62 3.59
C LEU A 47 -1.46 -5.00 4.02
N ILE A 48 -1.64 -5.43 5.28
CA ILE A 48 -2.96 -5.73 5.83
C ILE A 48 -3.85 -4.48 5.83
N ARG A 49 -3.33 -3.33 6.25
CA ARG A 49 -4.08 -2.06 6.21
C ARG A 49 -4.46 -1.64 4.79
N LEU A 50 -3.54 -1.76 3.83
CA LEU A 50 -3.83 -1.47 2.42
C LEU A 50 -4.95 -2.38 1.90
N TYR A 51 -4.88 -3.67 2.20
CA TYR A 51 -5.92 -4.62 1.82
C TYR A 51 -7.29 -4.28 2.44
N GLN A 52 -7.31 -3.97 3.73
CA GLN A 52 -8.53 -3.54 4.45
C GLN A 52 -9.12 -2.24 3.90
N ASN A 53 -8.29 -1.34 3.38
CA ASN A 53 -8.71 -0.09 2.74
C ASN A 53 -9.26 -0.30 1.31
N GLY A 54 -9.40 -1.56 0.86
CA GLY A 54 -10.02 -1.89 -0.43
C GLY A 54 -9.03 -2.05 -1.59
N PHE A 55 -7.73 -1.95 -1.34
CA PHE A 55 -6.71 -2.27 -2.34
C PHE A 55 -6.60 -3.80 -2.46
N THR A 56 -7.45 -4.39 -3.29
CA THR A 56 -7.53 -5.86 -3.49
C THR A 56 -6.88 -6.32 -4.80
N ASP A 57 -6.45 -5.37 -5.63
CA ASP A 57 -5.76 -5.64 -6.89
C ASP A 57 -4.29 -6.02 -6.65
N ALA A 58 -3.85 -7.12 -7.25
CA ALA A 58 -2.52 -7.72 -7.04
C ALA A 58 -1.39 -6.79 -7.45
N GLU A 59 -1.48 -6.23 -8.65
CA GLU A 59 -0.45 -5.35 -9.19
C GLU A 59 -0.35 -4.07 -8.37
N ARG A 60 -1.50 -3.46 -8.03
CA ARG A 60 -1.52 -2.26 -7.20
C ARG A 60 -1.05 -2.49 -5.77
N LEU A 61 -1.45 -3.58 -5.12
CA LEU A 61 -1.03 -3.85 -3.74
C LEU A 61 0.46 -4.17 -3.68
N GLN A 62 1.00 -4.85 -4.69
CA GLN A 62 2.43 -5.08 -4.82
C GLN A 62 3.18 -3.78 -5.06
N GLU A 63 2.72 -2.90 -5.95
CA GLU A 63 3.33 -1.60 -6.23
C GLU A 63 3.34 -0.69 -4.99
N LEU A 64 2.18 -0.57 -4.31
CA LEU A 64 2.06 0.22 -3.08
C LEU A 64 2.90 -0.36 -1.94
N GLY A 65 2.92 -1.69 -1.80
CA GLY A 65 3.75 -2.38 -0.83
C GLY A 65 5.24 -2.13 -1.07
N PHE A 66 5.67 -2.21 -2.33
CA PHE A 66 7.05 -1.96 -2.75
C PHE A 66 7.46 -0.51 -2.49
N LEU A 67 6.64 0.47 -2.89
CA LEU A 67 6.90 1.90 -2.65
C LEU A 67 6.97 2.23 -1.16
N THR A 68 6.04 1.67 -0.36
CA THR A 68 6.03 1.82 1.09
C THR A 68 7.30 1.24 1.70
N ALA A 69 7.69 0.04 1.26
CA ALA A 69 8.88 -0.63 1.76
C ALA A 69 10.16 0.14 1.40
N GLN A 70 10.25 0.66 0.18
CA GLN A 70 11.39 1.46 -0.27
C GLN A 70 11.49 2.78 0.51
N ALA A 71 10.36 3.46 0.77
CA ALA A 71 10.34 4.71 1.51
C ALA A 71 10.73 4.55 2.99
N HIS A 72 10.27 3.48 3.65
CA HIS A 72 10.38 3.33 5.10
C HIS A 72 11.44 2.33 5.56
N PHE A 73 11.68 1.26 4.80
CA PHE A 73 12.51 0.11 5.21
C PHE A 73 13.67 -0.19 4.26
N GLY A 74 13.77 0.53 3.14
CA GLY A 74 14.91 0.42 2.25
C GLY A 74 16.20 0.88 2.96
N ARG A 75 17.30 0.14 2.71
CA ARG A 75 18.67 0.62 3.02
C ARG A 75 19.12 1.79 2.13
N ASN A 76 18.21 2.30 1.32
CA ASN A 76 18.43 3.36 0.36
C ASN A 76 18.85 4.67 1.04
N THR A 77 19.57 5.48 0.27
CA THR A 77 20.01 6.81 0.69
C THR A 77 18.80 7.72 0.99
N PRO A 78 18.93 8.73 1.87
CA PRO A 78 17.83 9.64 2.22
C PRO A 78 17.18 10.32 1.00
N ASP A 79 17.90 10.50 -0.10
CA ASP A 79 17.36 11.04 -1.37
C ASP A 79 16.35 10.08 -2.03
N GLU A 80 16.67 8.79 -2.07
CA GLU A 80 15.79 7.76 -2.61
C GLU A 80 14.54 7.56 -1.73
N LYS A 81 14.69 7.65 -0.40
CA LYS A 81 13.55 7.64 0.52
C LYS A 81 12.60 8.81 0.25
N ARG A 82 13.14 9.99 -0.03
CA ARG A 82 12.35 11.20 -0.34
C ARG A 82 11.56 11.04 -1.64
N ARG A 83 12.18 10.50 -2.69
CA ARG A 83 11.50 10.24 -3.97
C ARG A 83 10.42 9.17 -3.87
N ALA A 84 10.66 8.11 -3.10
CA ALA A 84 9.65 7.08 -2.84
C ALA A 84 8.46 7.65 -2.06
N LEU A 85 8.72 8.53 -1.08
CA LEU A 85 7.68 9.21 -0.30
C LEU A 85 6.81 10.12 -1.17
N GLU A 86 7.42 10.92 -2.06
CA GLU A 86 6.69 11.79 -2.99
C GLU A 86 5.74 10.99 -3.90
N ARG A 87 6.23 9.87 -4.47
CA ARG A 87 5.37 9.00 -5.29
C ARG A 87 4.24 8.33 -4.52
N LEU A 88 4.49 7.98 -3.26
CA LEU A 88 3.46 7.41 -2.39
C LEU A 88 2.34 8.42 -2.16
N TYR A 89 2.67 9.69 -1.86
CA TYR A 89 1.70 10.76 -1.69
C TYR A 89 0.92 11.08 -2.97
N ASP A 90 1.54 11.04 -4.14
CA ASP A 90 0.84 11.24 -5.42
C ASP A 90 -0.21 10.13 -5.68
N LEU A 91 0.13 8.88 -5.37
CA LEU A 91 -0.77 7.74 -5.53
C LEU A 91 -1.89 7.74 -4.50
N GLU A 92 -1.62 8.12 -3.24
CA GLU A 92 -2.63 8.29 -2.20
C GLU A 92 -3.56 9.49 -2.50
N GLY A 93 -3.01 10.61 -2.99
CA GLY A 93 -3.76 11.82 -3.33
C GLY A 93 -4.69 11.66 -4.54
N ARG A 94 -4.32 10.82 -5.51
CA ARG A 94 -5.19 10.49 -6.66
C ARG A 94 -6.42 9.67 -6.27
N GLY A 95 -6.41 9.01 -5.11
CA GLY A 95 -7.59 8.34 -4.55
C GLY A 95 -8.56 9.29 -3.83
N ALA A 96 -8.11 10.49 -3.45
CA ALA A 96 -8.87 11.41 -2.59
C ALA A 96 -9.53 12.58 -3.33
N ASN A 97 -9.16 12.89 -4.58
CA ASN A 97 -9.63 14.09 -5.27
C ASN A 97 -10.58 13.76 -6.44
N GLY A 98 -11.70 13.14 -6.10
CA GLY A 98 -12.94 13.31 -6.84
C GLY A 98 -13.65 14.55 -6.31
N SER A 99 -13.88 15.53 -7.18
CA SER A 99 -14.75 16.71 -6.98
C SER A 99 -14.16 17.87 -6.18
N HIS A 100 -13.33 18.68 -6.82
CA HIS A 100 -13.41 20.13 -6.61
C HIS A 100 -13.79 20.79 -7.93
N ASP A 101 -15.10 20.73 -8.20
CA ASP A 101 -15.78 21.51 -9.22
C ASP A 101 -15.77 22.97 -8.77
N THR A 102 -14.75 23.72 -9.19
CA THR A 102 -14.78 25.18 -9.07
C THR A 102 -15.34 25.75 -10.36
N ARG A 103 -16.68 25.75 -10.41
CA ARG A 103 -17.53 26.86 -10.84
C ARG A 103 -16.73 28.12 -11.24
N GLY A 104 -16.65 28.36 -12.53
CA GLY A 104 -16.13 29.57 -13.14
C GLY A 104 -17.09 30.12 -14.20
N SER A 105 -18.36 30.32 -13.83
CA SER A 105 -19.19 31.32 -14.49
C SER A 105 -18.94 32.64 -13.79
N ASN A 106 -18.37 33.61 -14.49
CA ASN A 106 -18.69 35.00 -14.22
C ASN A 106 -18.55 35.82 -15.51
N ASP A 107 -19.71 36.26 -15.97
CA ASP A 107 -20.06 37.48 -16.73
C ASP A 107 -19.07 38.01 -17.79
#